data_AF-A0A952EP48-F1
#
_entry.id   AF-A0A952EP48-F1
#
_cell.length_a   1.000
_cell.length_b   1.000
_cell.length_c   1.000
_cell.angle_alpha   90.00
_cell.angle_beta   90.00
_cell.angle_gamma   90.00
#
_symmetry.space_group_name_H-M   'P 1'
#
loop_
_entity.id
_entity.type
_entity.pdbx_description
1 polymer ?
#
loop_
_entity_poly.entity_id
_entity_poly.type
_entity_poly.pdbx_seq_one_letter_code
_entity_poly.pdbx_strand_id
1 'polypeptide(L)'
;MAETVPLRSDPSALAEYKKILKQVLDVRPSGTRQRLATALGKNRSFISQIANPAYPMPIPVTHLDTLFEVCRFSDQEKRKFLDLYQQAHPGRLRLVSSRTATRRISVELPDLGDATRNQMLETLFETMARHLVKILDDSESKA
;
A
#
# COMPACT_ATOMS: atom_id res chain seq x y z
N MET A 1 21.78 10.54 -27.69
CA MET A 1 22.01 10.74 -26.24
C MET A 1 20.65 10.79 -25.59
N ALA A 2 20.21 9.69 -24.96
CA ALA A 2 18.91 9.60 -24.32
C ALA A 2 19.04 10.02 -22.85
N GLU A 3 18.50 11.19 -22.53
CA GLU A 3 18.52 11.78 -21.21
C GLU A 3 17.53 11.03 -20.31
N THR A 4 18.05 10.32 -19.32
CA THR A 4 17.26 9.68 -18.27
C THR A 4 16.73 10.76 -17.32
N VAL A 5 15.46 11.15 -17.51
CA VAL A 5 14.74 12.03 -16.59
C VAL A 5 14.69 11.35 -15.22
N PRO A 6 15.26 11.95 -14.15
CA PRO A 6 15.17 11.36 -12.83
C PRO A 6 13.71 11.50 -12.35
N LEU A 7 13.12 10.39 -11.89
CA LEU A 7 11.83 10.35 -11.16
C LEU A 7 11.96 11.10 -9.83
N ARG A 8 12.04 12.43 -9.89
CA ARG A 8 12.08 13.29 -8.72
C ARG A 8 10.65 13.37 -8.17
N SER A 9 10.44 12.72 -7.03
CA SER A 9 9.28 12.98 -6.17
C SER A 9 9.13 14.49 -6.00
N ASP A 10 8.01 15.08 -6.40
CA ASP A 10 7.82 16.52 -6.25
C ASP A 10 7.78 16.86 -4.75
N PRO A 11 8.80 17.55 -4.20
CA PRO A 11 8.86 17.87 -2.78
C PRO A 11 7.68 18.77 -2.36
N SER A 12 7.13 19.53 -3.32
CA SER A 12 5.95 20.35 -3.14
C SER A 12 4.72 19.48 -2.86
N ALA A 13 4.46 18.48 -3.72
CA ALA A 13 3.33 17.58 -3.55
C ALA A 13 3.41 16.75 -2.26
N LEU A 14 4.63 16.38 -1.82
CA LEU A 14 4.85 15.70 -0.53
C LEU A 14 4.42 16.57 0.66
N ALA A 15 4.81 17.84 0.66
CA ALA A 15 4.41 18.76 1.69
C ALA A 15 2.88 18.99 1.68
N GLU A 16 2.27 19.07 0.50
CA GLU A 16 0.83 19.32 0.34
C GLU A 16 -0.05 18.19 0.91
N TYR A 17 0.20 16.91 0.60
CA TYR A 17 -0.62 15.84 1.19
C TYR A 17 -0.42 15.75 2.71
N LYS A 18 0.78 16.07 3.21
CA LYS A 18 1.05 16.10 4.66
C LYS A 18 0.34 17.25 5.37
N LYS A 19 0.12 18.39 4.71
CA LYS A 19 -0.71 19.47 5.25
C LYS A 19 -2.14 18.98 5.49
N ILE A 20 -2.70 18.18 4.57
CA ILE A 20 -4.02 17.57 4.74
C ILE A 20 -4.02 16.65 5.96
N LEU A 21 -3.03 15.76 6.08
CA LEU A 21 -2.90 14.89 7.26
C LEU A 21 -2.83 15.70 8.56
N LYS A 22 -2.01 16.76 8.58
CA LYS A 22 -1.86 17.62 9.75
C LYS A 22 -3.18 18.29 10.12
N GLN A 23 -3.90 18.86 9.15
CA GLN A 23 -5.22 19.47 9.35
C GLN A 23 -6.22 18.48 9.93
N VAL A 24 -6.29 17.26 9.39
CA VAL A 24 -7.17 16.22 9.94
C VAL A 24 -6.77 15.89 11.38
N LEU A 25 -5.49 15.75 11.69
CA LEU A 25 -5.04 15.46 13.06
C LEU A 25 -5.27 16.61 14.05
N ASP A 26 -5.33 17.86 13.58
CA ASP A 26 -5.55 19.05 14.42
C ASP A 26 -7.02 19.25 14.78
N VAL A 27 -7.94 18.88 13.90
CA VAL A 27 -9.40 19.00 14.12
C VAL A 27 -9.97 17.83 14.95
N ARG A 28 -9.22 16.74 15.10
CA ARG A 28 -9.70 15.51 15.77
C ARG A 28 -9.33 15.50 17.26
N PRO A 29 -10.06 14.72 18.09
CA PRO A 29 -9.88 14.73 19.54
C PRO A 29 -8.44 14.40 19.99
N SER A 30 -8.06 14.94 21.15
CA SER A 30 -6.81 14.69 21.87
C SER A 30 -6.71 13.21 22.27
N GLY A 31 -6.22 12.39 21.34
CA GLY A 31 -6.13 10.94 21.48
C GLY A 31 -5.97 10.23 20.15
N THR A 32 -6.37 10.87 19.05
CA THR A 32 -6.24 10.33 17.68
C THR A 32 -4.78 10.00 17.33
N ARG A 33 -3.83 10.85 17.70
CA ARG A 33 -2.38 10.60 17.50
C ARG A 33 -1.89 9.36 18.25
N GLN A 34 -2.37 9.13 19.47
CA GLN A 34 -2.03 7.93 20.24
C GLN A 34 -2.66 6.68 19.64
N ARG A 35 -3.94 6.75 19.25
CA ARG A 35 -4.64 5.64 18.59
C ARG A 35 -3.97 5.26 17.27
N LEU A 36 -3.54 6.25 16.49
CA LEU A 36 -2.81 6.02 15.24
C LEU A 36 -1.45 5.37 15.49
N ALA A 37 -0.71 5.83 16.51
CA ALA A 37 0.55 5.21 16.91
C ALA A 37 0.36 3.73 17.27
N THR A 38 -0.66 3.42 18.09
CA THR A 38 -1.00 2.05 18.48
C THR A 38 -1.40 1.19 17.29
N ALA A 39 -2.29 1.68 16.41
CA ALA A 39 -2.76 0.94 15.25
C ALA A 39 -1.66 0.63 14.22
N LEU A 40 -0.66 1.52 14.09
CA LEU A 40 0.49 1.31 13.23
C LEU A 40 1.61 0.48 13.88
N GLY A 41 1.52 0.17 15.18
CA GLY A 41 2.61 -0.45 15.94
C GLY A 41 3.86 0.44 16.01
N LYS A 42 3.67 1.78 16.03
CA LYS A 42 4.74 2.79 16.05
C LYS A 42 4.62 3.71 17.26
N ASN A 43 5.60 4.60 17.43
CA ASN A 43 5.61 5.58 18.52
C ASN A 43 5.01 6.94 18.10
N ARG A 44 4.74 7.82 19.08
CA ARG A 44 4.21 9.18 18.82
C ARG A 44 5.16 10.02 17.96
N SER A 45 6.48 9.83 18.11
CA SER A 45 7.48 10.56 17.33
C SER A 45 7.37 10.27 15.84
N PHE A 46 7.12 9.01 15.46
CA PHE A 46 6.85 8.61 14.09
C PHE A 46 5.62 9.32 13.53
N ILE A 47 4.53 9.41 14.31
CA ILE A 47 3.33 10.14 13.91
C ILE A 47 3.62 11.63 13.66
N SER A 48 4.39 12.26 14.53
CA SER A 48 4.81 13.65 14.36
C SER A 48 5.68 13.85 13.11
N GLN A 49 6.56 12.89 12.80
CA GLN A 49 7.42 12.93 11.62
C GLN A 49 6.61 12.81 10.31
N ILE A 50 5.67 11.88 10.24
CA ILE A 50 4.85 11.68 9.03
C ILE A 50 3.84 12.82 8.81
N ALA A 51 3.37 13.45 9.88
CA ALA A 51 2.46 14.59 9.82
C ALA A 51 3.15 15.94 9.60
N ASN A 52 4.47 16.02 9.73
CA ASN A 52 5.23 17.26 9.51
C ASN A 52 5.52 17.47 8.01
N PRO A 53 4.96 18.52 7.36
CA PRO A 53 5.20 18.81 5.95
C PRO A 53 6.67 19.12 5.62
N ALA A 54 7.44 19.64 6.58
CA ALA A 54 8.85 19.95 6.40
C ALA A 54 9.76 18.72 6.50
N TYR A 55 9.22 17.57 6.96
CA TYR A 55 10.01 16.36 7.11
C TYR A 55 10.02 15.57 5.78
N PRO A 56 11.19 15.22 5.22
CA PRO A 56 11.27 14.66 3.87
C PRO A 56 10.85 13.19 3.79
N MET A 57 10.68 12.48 4.91
CA MET A 57 10.29 11.07 4.92
C MET A 57 8.86 10.91 4.39
N PRO A 58 8.63 10.18 3.30
CA PRO A 58 7.29 9.93 2.78
C PRO A 58 6.51 8.95 3.68
N ILE A 59 5.19 9.06 3.68
CA ILE A 59 4.34 8.10 4.40
C ILE A 59 4.32 6.79 3.62
N PRO A 60 4.66 5.63 4.22
CA PRO A 60 4.57 4.34 3.54
C PRO A 60 3.15 4.03 3.09
N VAL A 61 3.00 3.46 1.89
CA VAL A 61 1.67 3.17 1.32
C VAL A 61 0.87 2.19 2.18
N THR A 62 1.57 1.25 2.83
CA THR A 62 1.02 0.28 3.78
C THR A 62 0.36 0.91 5.01
N HIS A 63 0.59 2.20 5.28
CA HIS A 63 0.01 2.90 6.41
C HIS A 63 -1.22 3.74 6.03
N LEU A 64 -1.53 3.90 4.74
CA LEU A 64 -2.59 4.80 4.28
C LEU A 64 -3.97 4.33 4.72
N ASP A 65 -4.29 3.04 4.61
CA ASP A 65 -5.60 2.52 4.99
C ASP A 65 -5.88 2.72 6.48
N THR A 66 -4.92 2.34 7.33
CA THR A 66 -5.00 2.56 8.78
C THR A 66 -5.11 4.04 9.12
N LEU A 67 -4.41 4.91 8.38
CA LEU A 67 -4.45 6.35 8.58
C LEU A 67 -5.86 6.89 8.30
N PHE A 68 -6.45 6.53 7.16
CA PHE A 68 -7.78 6.99 6.77
C PHE A 68 -8.86 6.49 7.73
N GLU A 69 -8.75 5.24 8.17
CA GLU A 69 -9.68 4.62 9.12
C GLU A 69 -9.61 5.28 10.50
N VAL A 70 -8.41 5.38 11.08
CA VAL A 70 -8.22 5.90 12.45
C VAL A 70 -8.49 7.40 12.52
N CYS A 71 -8.07 8.16 11.51
CA CYS A 71 -8.29 9.60 11.46
C CYS A 71 -9.70 9.98 10.96
N ARG A 72 -10.51 8.99 10.55
CA ARG A 72 -11.87 9.18 10.02
C ARG A 72 -11.88 10.23 8.91
N PHE A 73 -11.14 9.97 7.84
CA PHE A 73 -11.15 10.81 6.64
C PHE A 73 -12.53 10.75 5.99
N SER A 74 -13.06 11.90 5.57
CA SER A 74 -14.16 11.95 4.61
C SER A 74 -13.69 11.50 3.23
N ASP A 75 -14.63 11.10 2.36
CA ASP A 75 -14.31 10.69 0.99
C ASP A 75 -13.64 11.81 0.18
N GLN A 76 -14.02 13.07 0.44
CA GLN A 76 -13.43 14.23 -0.22
C GLN A 76 -11.97 14.44 0.23
N GLU A 77 -11.70 14.39 1.54
CA GLU A 77 -10.34 14.52 2.08
C GLU A 77 -9.45 13.38 1.58
N LYS A 78 -9.98 12.14 1.55
CA LYS A 78 -9.27 10.96 1.09
C LYS A 78 -8.88 11.07 -0.39
N ARG A 79 -9.81 11.48 -1.27
CA ARG A 79 -9.53 11.69 -2.71
C ARG A 79 -8.44 12.75 -2.90
N LYS A 80 -8.61 13.92 -2.29
CA LYS A 80 -7.63 15.01 -2.38
C LYS A 80 -6.25 14.61 -1.86
N PHE A 81 -6.20 13.86 -0.76
CA PHE A 81 -4.95 13.31 -0.22
C PHE A 81 -4.28 12.37 -1.22
N LEU A 82 -5.04 11.43 -1.79
CA LEU A 82 -4.51 10.44 -2.73
C LEU A 82 -4.02 11.08 -4.03
N ASP A 83 -4.72 12.08 -4.56
CA ASP A 83 -4.30 12.80 -5.78
C ASP A 83 -2.92 13.46 -5.59
N LEU A 84 -2.72 14.14 -4.46
CA LEU A 84 -1.43 14.75 -4.11
C LEU A 84 -0.37 13.70 -3.78
N TYR A 85 -0.76 12.59 -3.14
CA TYR A 85 0.15 11.48 -2.86
C TYR A 85 0.63 10.80 -4.16
N GLN A 86 -0.20 10.73 -5.21
CA GLN A 86 0.20 10.25 -6.55
C GLN A 86 1.25 11.16 -7.18
N GLN A 87 1.00 12.47 -7.14
CA GLN A 87 1.89 13.48 -7.70
C GLN A 87 3.25 13.50 -6.97
N ALA A 88 3.22 13.34 -5.64
CA ALA A 88 4.43 13.26 -4.82
C ALA A 88 5.24 11.98 -5.06
N HIS A 89 4.58 10.92 -5.53
CA HIS A 89 5.20 9.60 -5.69
C HIS A 89 4.90 9.00 -7.07
N PRO A 90 5.45 9.59 -8.16
CA PRO A 90 5.33 9.03 -9.50
C PRO A 90 6.02 7.65 -9.49
N GLY A 91 5.22 6.59 -9.47
CA GLY A 91 5.67 5.18 -9.39
C GLY A 91 5.23 4.42 -8.13
N ARG A 92 4.91 5.06 -7.00
CA ARG A 92 4.58 4.31 -5.75
C ARG A 92 3.10 3.98 -5.55
N LEU A 93 2.17 4.66 -6.23
CA LEU A 93 0.75 4.29 -6.16
C LEU A 93 0.35 3.18 -7.14
N ARG A 94 1.27 2.75 -8.02
CA ARG A 94 1.12 1.46 -8.71
C ARG A 94 1.11 0.28 -7.74
N LEU A 95 1.69 0.41 -6.54
CA LEU A 95 1.79 -0.67 -5.55
C LEU A 95 0.56 -0.86 -4.63
N VAL A 96 -0.42 0.05 -4.61
CA VAL A 96 -1.65 -0.14 -3.80
C VAL A 96 -2.93 -0.12 -4.62
N SER A 97 -2.84 0.24 -5.91
CA SER A 97 -3.78 -0.32 -6.89
C SER A 97 -3.42 -1.76 -7.31
N SER A 98 -2.28 -2.30 -6.85
CA SER A 98 -1.82 -3.68 -7.12
C SER A 98 -1.98 -4.65 -5.95
N ARG A 99 -3.02 -4.50 -5.12
CA ARG A 99 -3.76 -5.75 -4.84
C ARG A 99 -4.55 -6.02 -6.11
N THR A 100 -3.86 -6.52 -7.13
CA THR A 100 -4.44 -6.97 -8.40
C THR A 100 -5.74 -7.65 -8.05
N ALA A 101 -6.87 -7.15 -8.56
CA ALA A 101 -8.18 -7.70 -8.22
C ALA A 101 -8.09 -9.22 -8.39
N THR A 102 -8.07 -9.95 -7.29
CA THR A 102 -7.78 -11.37 -7.32
C THR A 102 -9.01 -12.04 -7.88
N ARG A 103 -8.87 -12.66 -9.06
CA ARG A 103 -9.93 -13.48 -9.64
C ARG A 103 -9.73 -14.91 -9.17
N ARG A 104 -10.78 -15.50 -8.60
CA ARG A 104 -10.78 -16.91 -8.26
C ARG A 104 -10.98 -17.72 -9.54
N ILE A 105 -10.03 -18.60 -9.84
CA ILE A 105 -10.16 -19.62 -10.88
C ILE A 105 -10.34 -20.96 -10.16
N SER A 106 -11.41 -21.69 -10.48
CA SER A 106 -11.61 -23.06 -10.02
C SER A 106 -11.29 -24.00 -11.19
N VAL A 107 -10.48 -25.02 -10.93
CA VAL A 107 -10.09 -26.04 -11.92
C VAL A 107 -10.56 -27.38 -11.42
N GLU A 108 -11.29 -28.12 -12.25
CA GLU A 108 -11.68 -29.51 -11.96
C GLU A 108 -10.56 -30.44 -12.38
N LEU A 109 -10.22 -31.38 -11.50
CA LEU A 109 -9.18 -32.37 -11.73
C LEU A 109 -9.81 -33.77 -11.81
N PRO A 110 -9.31 -34.65 -12.68
CA PRO A 110 -9.77 -36.03 -12.70
C PRO A 110 -9.35 -36.73 -11.41
N ASP A 111 -10.29 -37.49 -10.82
CA ASP A 111 -9.97 -38.39 -9.71
C ASP A 111 -9.13 -39.56 -10.25
N LEU A 112 -7.92 -39.71 -9.73
CA LEU A 112 -6.98 -40.76 -10.14
C LEU A 112 -7.28 -42.12 -9.47
N GLY A 113 -8.28 -42.18 -8.59
CA GLY A 113 -8.66 -43.38 -7.84
C GLY A 113 -7.67 -43.79 -6.75
N ASP A 114 -6.69 -42.93 -6.45
CA ASP A 114 -5.67 -43.13 -5.41
C ASP A 114 -5.48 -41.82 -4.65
N ALA A 115 -5.78 -41.85 -3.35
CA ALA A 115 -5.73 -40.68 -2.48
C ALA A 115 -4.33 -40.03 -2.44
N THR A 116 -3.27 -40.84 -2.52
CA THR A 116 -1.88 -40.35 -2.51
C THR A 116 -1.57 -39.61 -3.80
N ARG A 117 -2.03 -40.13 -4.94
CA ARG A 117 -1.82 -39.50 -6.24
C ARG A 117 -2.66 -38.23 -6.40
N ASN A 118 -3.88 -38.23 -5.87
CA ASN A 118 -4.73 -37.03 -5.84
C ASN A 118 -4.10 -35.92 -5.00
N GLN A 119 -3.59 -36.25 -3.81
CA GLN A 119 -2.91 -35.27 -2.95
C GLN A 119 -1.61 -34.74 -3.58
N MET A 120 -0.86 -35.60 -4.28
CA MET A 120 0.32 -35.19 -5.03
C MET A 120 -0.06 -34.21 -6.16
N LEU A 121 -1.16 -34.47 -6.87
CA LEU A 121 -1.67 -33.61 -7.93
C LEU A 121 -2.10 -32.24 -7.38
N GLU A 122 -2.87 -32.21 -6.28
CA GLU A 122 -3.27 -30.96 -5.60
C GLU A 122 -2.06 -30.14 -5.16
N THR A 123 -1.08 -30.80 -4.53
CA THR A 123 0.16 -30.14 -4.06
C THR A 123 0.95 -29.53 -5.21
N LEU A 124 0.99 -30.20 -6.37
CA LEU A 124 1.65 -29.68 -7.57
C LEU A 124 0.94 -28.42 -8.09
N PHE A 125 -0.40 -28.44 -8.15
CA PHE A 125 -1.17 -27.27 -8.58
C PHE A 125 -1.02 -26.08 -7.62
N GLU A 126 -1.09 -26.31 -6.31
CA GLU A 126 -0.85 -25.26 -5.32
C GLU A 126 0.56 -24.66 -5.44
N THR A 127 1.56 -25.51 -5.63
CA THR A 127 2.96 -25.09 -5.74
C THR A 127 3.17 -24.28 -7.01
N MET A 128 2.65 -24.74 -8.14
CA MET A 128 2.66 -23.98 -9.39
C MET A 128 1.97 -22.62 -9.25
N ALA A 129 0.78 -22.58 -8.64
CA ALA A 129 0.06 -21.33 -8.40
C ALA A 129 0.87 -20.36 -7.54
N ARG A 130 1.51 -20.84 -6.46
CA ARG A 130 2.42 -20.04 -5.62
C ARG A 130 3.60 -19.48 -6.41
N HIS A 131 4.21 -20.28 -7.28
CA HIS A 131 5.31 -19.83 -8.12
C HIS A 131 4.89 -18.76 -9.13
N LEU A 132 3.72 -18.91 -9.76
CA LEU A 132 3.18 -17.90 -10.68
C LEU A 132 2.94 -16.57 -9.98
N VAL A 133 2.35 -16.58 -8.78
CA VAL A 133 2.17 -15.36 -7.97
C VAL A 133 3.52 -14.72 -7.66
N LYS A 134 4.50 -15.50 -7.20
CA LYS A 134 5.82 -14.99 -6.88
C LYS A 134 6.55 -14.37 -8.09
N ILE A 135 6.44 -14.97 -9.27
CA ILE A 135 7.05 -14.42 -10.50
C ILE A 135 6.42 -13.07 -10.86
N LEU A 136 5.10 -12.93 -10.71
CA LEU A 136 4.42 -11.67 -10.94
C LEU A 136 4.91 -10.60 -9.94
N ASP A 137 4.99 -10.95 -8.66
CA ASP A 137 5.50 -10.04 -7.61
C ASP A 137 6.98 -9.63 -7.86
N ASP A 138 7.84 -10.57 -8.28
CA ASP A 138 9.25 -10.32 -8.57
C ASP A 138 9.43 -9.47 -9.86
N SER A 139 8.54 -9.62 -10.84
CA SER A 139 8.56 -8.82 -12.07
C SER A 139 8.18 -7.35 -11.82
N GLU A 140 7.34 -7.08 -10.82
CA GLU A 140 7.03 -5.71 -10.37
C GLU A 140 8.20 -5.08 -9.58
N SER A 141 9.07 -5.89 -8.98
CA SER A 141 10.20 -5.43 -8.15
C SER A 141 11.43 -4.99 -8.96
N LYS A 142 11.49 -5.32 -10.26
CA LYS A 142 12.64 -5.08 -11.14
C LYS A 142 12.39 -4.03 -12.23
N ALA A 143 11.21 -3.41 -12.24
CA ALA A 143 10.78 -2.37 -13.19
C ALA A 143 10.70 -1.00 -12.52
#